data_AF-A0A0B7APR9-F1
#
_entry.id   AF-A0A0B7APR9-F1
#
_cell.length_a   1.000
_cell.length_b   1.000
_cell.length_c   1.000
_cell.angle_alpha   90.00
_cell.angle_beta   90.00
_cell.angle_gamma   90.00
#
_symmetry.space_group_name_H-M   'P 1'
#
loop_
_entity.id
_entity.type
_entity.pdbx_description
1 polymer ?
#
loop_
_entity_poly.entity_id
_entity_poly.type
_entity_poly.pdbx_seq_one_letter_code
_entity_poly.pdbx_strand_id
1 'polypeptide(L)'
;MHQIQYRQVFHDADEGMKGFLNYEDVKIAIMIMFGHKISKCEAVELMNLYGSQQESGVMGMSQVQFEKAVMEGRFKIDHDEKIRNTFMMFDRCCRGFLIMDDVKSVFREVCPHFLEHRVEMAFRELDCDSDGRISYKDFDLMMKFDHLY
;
A
#
# COMPACT_ATOMS: atom_id res chain seq x y z
N MET A 1 22.02 7.98 4.34
CA MET A 1 21.92 6.58 3.87
C MET A 1 20.74 6.32 2.91
N HIS A 2 19.78 7.25 2.71
CA HIS A 2 18.63 7.01 1.82
C HIS A 2 18.87 7.22 0.31
N GLN A 3 19.86 8.02 -0.10
CA GLN A 3 20.08 8.35 -1.53
C GLN A 3 20.46 7.15 -2.40
N ILE A 4 21.14 6.14 -1.85
CA ILE A 4 21.56 4.95 -2.62
C ILE A 4 20.34 4.12 -3.02
N GLN A 5 19.30 4.08 -2.18
CA GLN A 5 18.09 3.30 -2.43
C GLN A 5 17.26 3.87 -3.58
N TYR A 6 17.16 5.21 -3.70
CA TYR A 6 16.31 5.85 -4.70
C TYR A 6 16.82 5.64 -6.12
N ARG A 7 18.15 5.65 -6.28
CA ARG A 7 18.81 5.42 -7.57
C ARG A 7 18.62 3.99 -8.06
N GLN A 8 18.76 3.03 -7.15
CA GLN A 8 18.56 1.62 -7.48
C GLN A 8 17.10 1.36 -7.87
N VAL A 9 16.14 1.88 -7.11
CA VAL A 9 14.71 1.76 -7.44
C VAL A 9 14.41 2.37 -8.80
N PHE A 10 14.92 3.58 -9.07
CA PHE A 10 14.71 4.23 -10.36
C PHE A 10 15.19 3.33 -11.50
N HIS A 11 16.40 2.78 -11.37
CA HIS A 11 16.96 1.87 -12.36
C HIS A 11 16.12 0.60 -12.52
N ASP A 12 15.67 0.00 -11.42
CA ASP A 12 14.87 -1.24 -11.43
C ASP A 12 13.47 -1.03 -12.02
N ALA A 13 12.92 0.18 -11.90
CA ALA A 13 11.62 0.55 -12.43
C ALA A 13 11.66 1.11 -13.87
N ASP A 14 12.80 1.61 -14.34
CA ASP A 14 12.96 2.15 -15.69
C ASP A 14 13.02 1.03 -16.75
N GLU A 15 11.84 0.49 -17.08
CA GLU A 15 11.72 -0.59 -18.04
C GLU A 15 12.29 -0.18 -19.41
N GLY A 16 13.29 -0.90 -19.90
CA GLY A 16 13.93 -0.59 -21.18
C GLY A 16 14.99 0.52 -21.10
N MET A 17 15.40 0.95 -19.91
CA MET A 17 16.49 1.91 -19.69
C MET A 17 16.30 3.21 -20.49
N LYS A 18 15.09 3.79 -20.39
CA LYS A 18 14.68 4.97 -21.15
C LYS A 18 15.33 6.25 -20.59
N GLY A 19 15.84 6.20 -19.36
CA GLY A 19 16.33 7.35 -18.62
C GLY A 19 15.23 8.17 -17.94
N PHE A 20 13.98 7.71 -17.98
CA PHE A 20 12.83 8.35 -17.35
C PHE A 20 11.78 7.31 -16.95
N LEU A 21 11.06 7.60 -15.87
CA LEU A 21 9.91 6.81 -15.43
C LEU A 21 8.62 7.39 -16.04
N ASN A 22 7.92 6.59 -16.83
CA ASN A 22 6.56 6.93 -17.26
C ASN A 22 5.54 6.65 -16.13
N TYR A 23 4.25 6.84 -16.42
CA TYR A 23 3.17 6.63 -15.45
C TYR A 23 3.15 5.21 -14.82
N GLU A 24 3.45 4.17 -15.59
CA GLU A 24 3.53 2.79 -15.09
C GLU A 24 4.79 2.57 -14.26
N ASP A 25 5.94 3.05 -14.76
CA ASP A 25 7.23 2.93 -14.07
C ASP A 25 7.22 3.64 -12.71
N VAL A 26 6.60 4.83 -12.60
CA VAL A 26 6.46 5.55 -11.31
C VAL A 26 5.67 4.74 -10.30
N LYS A 27 4.58 4.07 -10.72
CA LYS A 27 3.81 3.19 -9.81
C LYS A 27 4.66 2.02 -9.34
N ILE A 28 5.46 1.42 -10.22
CA ILE A 28 6.38 0.32 -9.88
C ILE A 28 7.44 0.82 -8.90
N ALA A 29 8.08 1.96 -9.18
CA ALA A 29 9.11 2.55 -8.33
C ALA A 29 8.59 2.83 -6.92
N ILE A 30 7.43 3.47 -6.80
CA ILE A 30 6.80 3.75 -5.50
C ILE A 30 6.38 2.44 -4.79
N MET A 31 5.89 1.45 -5.54
CA MET A 31 5.57 0.13 -4.97
C MET A 31 6.80 -0.61 -4.44
N ILE A 32 7.94 -0.55 -5.14
CA ILE A 32 9.20 -1.12 -4.66
C ILE A 32 9.72 -0.38 -3.43
N MET A 33 9.59 0.95 -3.40
CA MET A 33 10.10 1.77 -2.29
C MET A 33 9.31 1.64 -1.01
N PHE A 34 7.98 1.57 -1.12
CA PHE A 34 7.09 1.69 0.03
C PHE A 34 6.18 0.47 0.23
N GLY A 35 6.33 -0.58 -0.59
CA GLY A 35 5.58 -1.83 -0.46
C GLY A 35 4.08 -1.70 -0.74
N HIS A 36 3.62 -0.61 -1.35
CA HIS A 36 2.20 -0.39 -1.63
C HIS A 36 1.97 0.26 -2.99
N LYS A 37 0.83 -0.09 -3.59
CA LYS A 37 0.39 0.49 -4.86
C LYS A 37 -0.31 1.81 -4.59
N ILE A 38 0.18 2.89 -5.17
CA ILE A 38 -0.51 4.17 -5.18
C ILE A 38 -1.74 4.15 -6.08
N SER A 39 -2.73 4.98 -5.75
CA SER A 39 -3.94 5.14 -6.55
C SER A 39 -3.65 5.83 -7.89
N LYS A 40 -4.62 5.72 -8.81
CA LYS A 40 -4.54 6.41 -10.09
C LYS A 40 -4.45 7.93 -9.93
N CYS A 41 -5.20 8.50 -8.98
CA CYS A 41 -5.22 9.94 -8.73
C CYS A 41 -3.87 10.44 -8.23
N GLU A 42 -3.28 9.76 -7.24
CA GLU A 42 -1.96 10.11 -6.70
C GLU A 42 -0.88 10.01 -7.79
N ALA A 43 -0.89 8.93 -8.57
CA ALA A 43 0.04 8.75 -9.68
C ALA A 43 -0.07 9.88 -10.73
N VAL A 44 -1.30 10.30 -11.07
CA VAL A 44 -1.53 11.44 -11.99
C VAL A 44 -1.04 12.75 -11.38
N GLU A 45 -1.33 13.00 -10.10
CA GLU A 45 -0.89 14.21 -9.41
C GLU A 45 0.64 14.31 -9.38
N LEU A 46 1.34 13.23 -9.09
CA LEU A 46 2.81 13.19 -9.10
C LEU A 46 3.39 13.47 -10.48
N MET A 47 2.83 12.85 -11.52
CA MET A 47 3.26 13.10 -12.89
C MET A 47 3.02 14.55 -13.30
N ASN A 48 1.93 15.17 -12.85
CA ASN A 48 1.65 16.58 -13.13
C ASN A 48 2.55 17.55 -12.34
N LEU A 49 2.87 17.23 -11.10
CA LEU A 49 3.68 18.09 -10.23
C LEU A 49 5.18 18.01 -10.56
N TYR A 50 5.68 16.82 -10.88
CA TYR A 50 7.12 16.56 -11.01
C TYR A 50 7.55 16.08 -12.39
N GLY A 51 6.63 15.52 -13.19
CA GLY A 51 6.92 15.02 -14.52
C GLY A 51 7.05 16.13 -15.57
N SER A 52 7.69 15.79 -16.68
CA SER A 52 7.81 16.64 -17.86
C SER A 52 7.67 15.82 -19.14
N GLN A 53 7.28 16.47 -20.22
CA GLN A 53 7.23 15.84 -21.54
C GLN A 53 8.66 15.53 -22.01
N GLN A 54 8.93 14.28 -22.34
CA GLN A 54 10.21 13.82 -22.84
C GLN A 54 10.29 14.04 -24.36
N GLU A 55 11.47 13.89 -24.95
CA GLU A 55 11.68 14.03 -26.41
C GLU A 55 10.81 13.08 -27.23
N SER A 56 10.48 11.91 -26.67
CA SER A 56 9.55 10.93 -27.25
C SER A 56 8.09 11.41 -27.29
N GLY A 57 7.78 12.55 -26.67
CA GLY A 57 6.42 13.07 -26.49
C GLY A 57 5.66 12.43 -25.32
N VAL A 58 6.23 11.43 -24.66
CA VAL A 58 5.64 10.77 -23.49
C VAL A 58 5.91 11.59 -22.23
N MET A 59 4.91 11.69 -21.35
CA MET A 59 5.11 12.27 -20.02
C MET A 59 5.98 11.33 -19.18
N GLY A 60 7.09 11.86 -18.66
CA GLY A 60 8.08 11.07 -17.94
C GLY A 60 8.72 11.87 -16.82
N MET A 61 9.33 11.15 -15.88
CA MET A 61 10.05 11.72 -14.75
C MET A 61 11.50 11.27 -14.81
N SER A 62 12.43 12.21 -14.96
CA SER A 62 13.86 11.92 -14.85
C SER A 62 14.24 11.50 -13.43
N GLN A 63 15.42 10.92 -13.27
CA GLN A 63 15.93 10.50 -11.97
C GLN A 63 15.91 11.62 -10.93
N VAL A 64 16.32 12.83 -11.31
CA VAL A 64 16.34 13.99 -10.40
C VAL A 64 14.93 14.41 -10.02
N GLN A 65 13.98 14.39 -10.96
CA GLN A 65 12.57 14.68 -10.67
C GLN A 65 11.96 13.62 -9.77
N PHE A 66 12.30 12.35 -9.96
CA PHE A 66 11.84 11.25 -9.10
C PHE A 66 12.40 11.36 -7.68
N GLU A 67 13.69 11.61 -7.54
CA GLU A 67 14.33 11.85 -6.24
C GLU A 67 13.65 13.03 -5.52
N LYS A 68 13.36 14.13 -6.24
CA LYS A 68 12.62 15.28 -5.71
C LYS A 68 11.19 14.92 -5.31
N ALA A 69 10.47 14.22 -6.18
CA ALA A 69 9.09 13.79 -5.94
C ALA A 69 8.99 12.91 -4.69
N VAL A 70 9.94 11.99 -4.48
CA VAL A 70 9.94 11.14 -3.28
C VAL A 70 10.33 11.93 -2.02
N MET A 71 11.28 12.86 -2.12
CA MET A 71 11.73 13.66 -0.98
C MET A 71 10.68 14.68 -0.51
N GLU A 72 9.97 15.30 -1.46
CA GLU A 72 8.97 16.35 -1.19
C GLU A 72 7.55 15.81 -1.13
N GLY A 73 7.26 14.79 -1.94
CA GLY A 73 6.00 14.08 -1.96
C GLY A 73 5.79 13.46 -0.60
N ARG A 74 4.65 13.80 0.01
CA ARG A 74 4.21 13.19 1.27
C ARG A 74 3.72 11.76 1.02
N PHE A 75 4.54 10.92 0.38
CA PHE A 75 4.45 9.45 0.43
C PHE A 75 4.78 8.92 1.82
N LYS A 76 4.45 9.69 2.86
CA LYS A 76 4.24 9.12 4.17
C LYS A 76 3.15 8.11 3.92
N ILE A 77 3.55 6.85 3.95
CA ILE A 77 2.64 5.76 4.15
C ILE A 77 1.85 6.20 5.38
N ASP A 78 0.63 6.69 5.18
CA ASP A 78 -0.28 6.81 6.28
C ASP A 78 -0.72 5.37 6.55
N HIS A 79 0.19 4.62 7.18
CA HIS A 79 -0.05 3.26 7.61
C HIS A 79 -1.34 3.25 8.43
N ASP A 80 -1.62 4.31 9.18
CA ASP A 80 -2.86 4.48 9.93
C ASP A 80 -4.07 4.64 8.98
N GLU A 81 -3.97 5.41 7.89
CA GLU A 81 -5.04 5.51 6.88
C GLU A 81 -5.27 4.18 6.15
N LYS A 82 -4.22 3.44 5.78
CA LYS A 82 -4.35 2.13 5.13
C LYS A 82 -5.00 1.12 6.07
N ILE A 83 -4.56 1.07 7.32
CA ILE A 83 -5.13 0.20 8.36
C ILE A 83 -6.59 0.55 8.58
N ARG A 84 -6.92 1.85 8.69
CA ARG A 84 -8.29 2.34 8.81
C ARG A 84 -9.16 1.98 7.61
N ASN A 85 -8.69 2.22 6.38
CA ASN A 85 -9.44 1.89 5.17
C ASN A 85 -9.68 0.38 5.03
N THR A 86 -8.68 -0.42 5.39
CA THR A 86 -8.81 -1.88 5.40
C THR A 86 -9.84 -2.30 6.44
N PHE A 87 -9.76 -1.81 7.68
CA PHE A 87 -10.73 -2.10 8.73
C PHE A 87 -12.16 -1.74 8.31
N MET A 88 -12.37 -0.57 7.69
CA MET A 88 -13.68 -0.17 7.17
C MET A 88 -14.21 -1.07 6.06
N MET A 89 -13.33 -1.67 5.23
CA MET A 89 -13.74 -2.64 4.22
C MET A 89 -14.26 -3.95 4.85
N PHE A 90 -13.68 -4.35 6.00
CA PHE A 90 -14.15 -5.52 6.75
C PHE A 90 -15.42 -5.21 7.55
N ASP A 91 -15.54 -4.03 8.17
CA ASP A 91 -16.69 -3.63 9.00
C ASP A 91 -17.85 -3.08 8.14
N ARG A 92 -18.40 -3.93 7.26
CA ARG A 92 -19.48 -3.55 6.32
C ARG A 92 -20.75 -3.04 7.02
N CYS A 93 -20.95 -3.42 8.28
CA CYS A 93 -22.10 -2.98 9.09
C CYS A 93 -21.80 -1.73 9.93
N CYS A 94 -20.60 -1.15 9.82
CA CYS A 94 -20.16 0.04 10.57
C CYS A 94 -20.38 -0.09 12.09
N ARG A 95 -20.12 -1.26 12.66
CA ARG A 95 -20.28 -1.52 14.11
C ARG A 95 -19.11 -0.99 14.93
N GLY A 96 -17.97 -0.70 14.31
CA GLY A 96 -16.72 -0.35 14.96
C GLY A 96 -15.91 -1.55 15.46
N PHE A 97 -16.33 -2.77 15.11
CA PHE A 97 -15.66 -4.03 15.44
C PHE A 97 -16.03 -5.12 14.43
N LEU A 98 -15.16 -6.12 14.27
CA LEU A 98 -15.39 -7.27 13.40
C LEU A 98 -15.75 -8.50 14.23
N ILE A 99 -16.79 -9.22 13.81
CA ILE A 99 -17.09 -10.57 14.34
C ILE A 99 -16.58 -11.64 13.36
N MET A 100 -16.49 -12.88 13.84
CA MET A 100 -16.00 -14.02 13.04
C MET A 100 -16.69 -14.11 11.67
N ASP A 101 -18.01 -13.90 11.62
CA ASP A 101 -18.78 -13.98 10.39
C ASP A 101 -18.40 -12.91 9.36
N ASP A 102 -18.01 -11.70 9.80
CA ASP A 102 -17.55 -10.64 8.91
C ASP A 102 -16.24 -11.04 8.24
N VAL A 103 -15.30 -11.52 9.05
CA VAL A 103 -13.98 -11.95 8.58
C VAL A 103 -14.14 -13.15 7.63
N LYS A 104 -14.94 -14.16 7.99
CA LYS A 104 -15.25 -15.30 7.11
C LYS A 104 -15.92 -14.86 5.80
N SER A 105 -16.84 -13.89 5.87
CA SER A 105 -17.51 -13.36 4.68
C SER A 105 -16.53 -12.72 3.70
N VAL A 106 -15.64 -11.87 4.18
CA VAL A 106 -14.63 -11.20 3.33
C VAL A 106 -13.63 -12.22 2.77
N PHE A 107 -13.16 -13.17 3.59
CA PHE A 107 -12.24 -14.21 3.12
C PHE A 107 -12.84 -15.10 2.03
N ARG A 108 -14.14 -15.43 2.10
CA ARG A 108 -14.82 -16.17 1.02
C ARG A 108 -14.88 -15.38 -0.28
N GLU A 109 -14.97 -14.05 -0.22
CA GLU A 109 -15.05 -13.18 -1.40
C GLU A 109 -13.67 -12.94 -2.04
N VAL A 110 -12.65 -12.67 -1.21
CA VAL A 110 -11.32 -12.27 -1.68
C VAL A 110 -10.39 -13.47 -1.88
N CYS A 111 -10.51 -14.50 -1.05
CA CYS A 111 -9.63 -15.68 -1.04
C CYS A 111 -10.45 -16.99 -0.86
N PRO A 112 -11.33 -17.35 -1.81
CA PRO A 112 -12.30 -18.46 -1.65
C PRO A 112 -11.69 -19.84 -1.39
N HIS A 113 -10.39 -20.03 -1.69
CA HIS A 113 -9.67 -21.29 -1.46
C HIS A 113 -8.95 -21.35 -0.11
N PHE A 114 -9.03 -20.28 0.70
CA PHE A 114 -8.40 -20.25 2.01
C PHE A 114 -9.19 -21.10 3.01
N LEU A 115 -8.47 -21.89 3.81
CA LEU A 115 -9.10 -22.87 4.71
C LEU A 115 -9.74 -22.16 5.90
N GLU A 116 -11.03 -22.44 6.15
CA GLU A 116 -11.81 -21.77 7.20
C GLU A 116 -11.17 -21.88 8.60
N HIS A 117 -10.56 -23.02 8.94
CA HIS A 117 -9.85 -23.19 10.22
C HIS A 117 -8.66 -22.23 10.38
N ARG A 118 -8.01 -21.81 9.27
CA ARG A 118 -6.91 -20.83 9.31
C ARG A 118 -7.45 -19.44 9.60
N VAL A 119 -8.62 -19.10 9.06
CA VAL A 119 -9.32 -17.84 9.37
C VAL A 119 -9.71 -17.80 10.85
N GLU A 120 -10.22 -18.90 11.39
CA GLU A 120 -10.58 -18.98 12.81
C GLU A 120 -9.38 -18.84 13.74
N MET A 121 -8.23 -19.43 13.38
CA MET A 121 -7.00 -19.26 14.15
C MET A 121 -6.50 -17.81 14.09
N ALA A 122 -6.48 -17.20 12.91
CA ALA A 122 -6.10 -15.80 12.75
C ALA A 122 -7.02 -14.85 13.54
N PHE A 123 -8.33 -15.12 13.55
CA PHE A 123 -9.28 -14.34 14.33
C PHE A 123 -8.98 -14.41 15.82
N ARG A 124 -8.72 -15.60 16.37
CA ARG A 124 -8.39 -15.79 17.79
C ARG A 124 -7.05 -15.16 18.17
N GLU A 125 -6.11 -15.10 17.24
CA GLU A 125 -4.83 -14.44 17.45
C GLU A 125 -4.98 -12.91 17.47
N LEU A 126 -5.94 -12.37 16.71
CA LEU A 126 -6.27 -10.95 16.69
C LEU A 126 -7.12 -10.50 17.89
N ASP A 127 -8.05 -11.33 18.37
CA ASP A 127 -8.92 -11.09 19.52
C ASP A 127 -8.13 -11.12 20.85
N CYS A 128 -7.34 -10.06 21.09
CA CYS A 128 -6.37 -9.97 22.18
C CYS A 128 -7.01 -9.98 23.58
N ASP A 129 -8.22 -9.44 23.72
CA ASP A 129 -8.97 -9.43 24.98
C ASP A 129 -10.01 -10.56 25.09
N SER A 130 -10.14 -11.39 24.05
CA SER A 130 -11.02 -12.57 24.00
C SER A 130 -12.50 -12.24 24.22
N ASP A 131 -12.94 -11.06 23.78
CA ASP A 131 -14.34 -10.63 23.86
C ASP A 131 -15.19 -11.16 22.69
N GLY A 132 -14.57 -11.87 21.76
CA GLY A 132 -15.18 -12.42 20.56
C GLY A 132 -15.29 -11.42 19.41
N ARG A 133 -14.56 -10.30 19.49
CA ARG A 133 -14.58 -9.21 18.51
C ARG A 133 -13.15 -8.75 18.25
N ILE A 134 -12.90 -8.27 17.03
CA ILE A 134 -11.67 -7.57 16.69
C ILE A 134 -12.01 -6.08 16.66
N SER A 135 -11.53 -5.34 17.66
CA SER A 135 -11.66 -3.89 17.68
C SER A 135 -10.68 -3.25 16.69
N TYR A 136 -10.88 -1.96 16.37
CA TYR A 136 -9.90 -1.23 15.57
C TYR A 136 -8.50 -1.26 16.21
N LYS A 137 -8.41 -1.24 17.54
CA LYS A 137 -7.14 -1.28 18.27
C LYS A 137 -6.41 -2.60 18.07
N ASP A 138 -7.14 -3.72 18.08
CA ASP A 138 -6.57 -5.04 17.85
C ASP A 138 -6.06 -5.18 16.41
N PHE A 139 -6.86 -4.68 15.46
CA PHE A 139 -6.50 -4.65 14.04
C PHE A 139 -5.29 -3.75 13.76
N ASP A 140 -5.22 -2.57 14.39
CA ASP A 140 -4.12 -1.61 14.26
C ASP A 140 -2.82 -2.15 14.86
N LEU A 141 -2.89 -2.79 16.04
CA LEU A 141 -1.74 -3.42 16.68
C LEU A 141 -1.13 -4.50 15.78
N MET A 142 -1.95 -5.39 15.23
CA MET A 142 -1.45 -6.47 14.38
C MET A 142 -0.87 -5.94 13.07
N MET A 143 -1.60 -5.07 12.36
CA MET A 143 -1.14 -4.57 11.05
C MET A 143 0.14 -3.75 11.17
N LYS A 144 0.38 -3.11 12.31
CA LYS A 144 1.66 -2.46 12.61
C LYS A 144 2.77 -3.47 12.95
N PHE A 145 2.45 -4.57 13.62
CA PHE A 145 3.42 -5.61 13.94
C PHE A 145 3.89 -6.43 12.71
N ASP A 146 2.99 -6.70 11.76
CA ASP A 146 3.30 -7.46 10.53
C ASP A 146 4.22 -6.68 9.55
N HIS A 147 4.32 -5.37 9.72
CA HIS A 147 5.20 -4.49 8.93
C HIS A 147 6.55 -4.19 9.60
N LEU A 148 6.84 -4.80 10.76
CA LEU A 148 8.04 -4.54 11.55
C LEU A 148 9.14 -5.61 11.47
N TYR A 149 9.00 -6.62 10.59
CA TYR A 149 10.03 -7.66 10.37
C TYR A 149 10.20 -8.03 8.90
#